data_AF-A0A7G1NDA1-F1
#
_entry.id   AF-A0A7G1NDA1-F1
#
_cell.length_a   1.000
_cell.length_b   1.000
_cell.length_c   1.000
_cell.angle_alpha   90.00
_cell.angle_beta   90.00
_cell.angle_gamma   90.00
#
_symmetry.space_group_name_H-M   'P 1'
#
loop_
_entity.id
_entity.type
_entity.pdbx_description
1 polymer ?
#
loop_
_entity_poly.entity_id
_entity_poly.type
_entity_poly.pdbx_seq_one_letter_code
_entity_poly.pdbx_strand_id
1 'polypeptide(L)'
;MNARMTHPEEWRECRVALPAHQNWLVLDLRSEKPEAWAHTLAGQHLGGDVPQQWHEAFAADLLWYWGAAVRQGALCAAVLAPQDGPVVASYTVRELTVPAESRTVTAFRAEAECAPGPYFGDGQVLTEVELPLGPALRVHRQEPTDPEADSGTVVEGIAHYVLPRRYPTALECRLLWTSLGLGAELVKVADELADSLRLV
;
A
#
# COMPACT_ATOMS: atom_id res chain seq x y z
N MET A 1 20.18 33.92 -22.71
CA MET A 1 19.62 32.56 -22.63
C MET A 1 19.03 32.41 -21.24
N ASN A 2 17.72 32.64 -21.09
CA ASN A 2 17.02 32.43 -19.82
C ASN A 2 16.54 30.99 -19.77
N ALA A 3 17.13 30.18 -18.89
CA ALA A 3 16.59 28.89 -18.52
C ALA A 3 15.21 29.12 -17.89
N ARG A 4 14.16 28.64 -18.55
CA ARG A 4 12.85 28.47 -17.90
C ARG A 4 13.07 27.51 -16.74
N MET A 5 13.06 28.03 -15.52
CA MET A 5 12.79 27.21 -14.35
C MET A 5 11.36 26.70 -14.51
N THR A 6 11.21 25.50 -15.05
CA THR A 6 9.96 24.77 -14.96
C THR A 6 9.73 24.50 -13.49
N HIS A 7 8.77 25.19 -12.88
CA HIS A 7 8.25 24.79 -11.58
C HIS A 7 7.89 23.30 -11.66
N PRO A 8 8.26 22.48 -10.67
CA PRO A 8 7.79 21.11 -10.63
C PRO A 8 6.27 21.12 -10.72
N GLU A 9 5.70 20.22 -11.53
CA GLU A 9 4.24 20.05 -11.56
C GLU A 9 3.80 19.72 -10.12
N GLU A 10 2.75 20.37 -9.63
CA GLU A 10 2.16 20.03 -8.33
C GLU A 10 1.05 19.01 -8.58
N TRP A 11 1.13 17.85 -7.93
CA TRP A 11 0.05 16.87 -7.90
C TRP A 11 -0.74 17.03 -6.60
N ARG A 12 -2.01 16.63 -6.61
CA ARG A 12 -2.94 16.79 -5.47
C ARG A 12 -3.57 15.48 -5.04
N GLU A 13 -3.59 14.48 -5.92
CA GLU A 13 -4.24 13.21 -5.66
C GLU A 13 -3.43 12.04 -6.22
N CYS A 14 -3.44 10.93 -5.47
CA CYS A 14 -2.87 9.66 -5.88
C CYS A 14 -4.00 8.68 -6.19
N ARG A 15 -4.03 8.14 -7.41
CA ARG A 15 -5.07 7.22 -7.89
C ARG A 15 -4.46 5.88 -8.29
N VAL A 16 -5.21 4.81 -8.07
CA VAL A 16 -4.87 3.43 -8.44
C VAL A 16 -6.11 2.77 -9.05
N ALA A 17 -5.93 1.92 -10.06
CA ALA A 17 -7.01 1.11 -10.59
C ALA A 17 -7.04 -0.24 -9.85
N LEU A 18 -8.13 -0.51 -9.12
CA LEU A 18 -8.28 -1.75 -8.35
C LEU A 18 -8.82 -2.86 -9.27
N PRO A 19 -8.06 -3.96 -9.48
CA PRO A 19 -8.51 -5.07 -10.31
C PRO A 19 -9.67 -5.80 -9.65
N ALA A 20 -10.66 -6.26 -10.42
CA ALA A 20 -11.89 -6.88 -9.89
C ALA A 20 -12.53 -6.03 -8.76
N HIS A 21 -12.83 -4.77 -9.09
CA HIS A 21 -13.30 -3.71 -8.18
C HIS A 21 -14.32 -4.15 -7.11
N GLN A 22 -15.19 -5.12 -7.39
CA GLN A 22 -16.17 -5.62 -6.43
C GLN A 22 -15.58 -6.30 -5.19
N ASN A 23 -14.31 -6.75 -5.25
CA ASN A 23 -13.63 -7.40 -4.12
C ASN A 23 -12.77 -6.42 -3.32
N TRP A 24 -12.70 -5.16 -3.72
CA TRP A 24 -11.88 -4.17 -3.05
C TRP A 24 -12.74 -3.16 -2.30
N LEU A 25 -12.35 -2.90 -1.06
CA LEU A 25 -12.95 -1.87 -0.24
C LEU A 25 -11.95 -0.73 -0.07
N VAL A 26 -12.27 0.44 -0.63
CA VAL A 26 -11.46 1.64 -0.49
C VAL A 26 -11.66 2.22 0.92
N LEU A 27 -10.56 2.52 1.61
CA LEU A 27 -10.60 3.07 2.96
C LEU A 27 -10.73 4.60 2.90
N ASP A 28 -11.74 5.17 3.57
CA ASP A 28 -11.88 6.62 3.68
C ASP A 28 -10.96 7.17 4.77
N LEU A 29 -9.70 7.44 4.38
CA LEU A 29 -8.65 7.95 5.26
C LEU A 29 -8.95 9.34 5.86
N ARG A 30 -10.01 10.03 5.40
CA ARG A 30 -10.41 11.36 5.88
C ARG A 30 -11.63 11.33 6.80
N SER A 31 -12.18 10.15 7.08
CA SER A 31 -13.36 10.01 7.93
C SER A 31 -13.10 10.56 9.34
N GLU A 32 -13.93 11.52 9.77
CA GLU A 32 -13.92 12.07 11.13
C GLU A 32 -14.57 11.13 12.16
N LYS A 33 -15.29 10.09 11.69
CA LYS A 33 -15.99 9.09 12.49
C LYS A 33 -15.64 7.69 11.98
N PRO A 34 -14.38 7.26 12.13
CA PRO A 34 -13.89 6.02 11.51
C PRO A 34 -14.68 4.79 11.96
N GLU A 35 -15.13 4.72 13.21
CA GLU A 35 -15.91 3.59 13.72
C GLU A 35 -17.26 3.47 13.02
N ALA A 36 -17.99 4.58 12.90
CA ALA A 36 -19.28 4.60 12.21
C ALA A 36 -19.13 4.30 10.70
N TRP A 37 -18.06 4.80 10.10
CA TRP A 37 -17.71 4.50 8.70
C TRP A 37 -17.43 3.00 8.50
N ALA A 38 -16.59 2.41 9.35
CA ALA A 38 -16.23 0.99 9.25
C ALA A 38 -17.45 0.08 9.43
N HIS A 39 -18.34 0.37 10.38
CA HIS A 39 -19.60 -0.36 10.53
C HIS A 39 -20.51 -0.24 9.30
N THR A 40 -20.60 0.96 8.71
CA THR A 40 -21.39 1.18 7.49
C THR A 40 -20.84 0.37 6.32
N LEU A 41 -19.51 0.40 6.13
CA LEU A 41 -18.84 -0.34 5.06
C LEU A 41 -18.96 -1.86 5.26
N ALA A 42 -18.82 -2.35 6.49
CA ALA A 42 -19.03 -3.75 6.83
C ALA A 42 -20.47 -4.21 6.52
N GLY A 43 -21.47 -3.37 6.85
CA GLY A 43 -22.87 -3.62 6.51
C GLY A 43 -23.12 -3.73 5.00
N GLN A 44 -22.50 -2.84 4.22
CA GLN A 44 -22.61 -2.83 2.76
C GLN A 44 -21.92 -4.04 2.12
N HIS A 45 -20.77 -4.46 2.64
CA HIS A 45 -19.99 -5.56 2.10
C HIS A 45 -20.60 -6.93 2.38
N LEU A 46 -21.01 -7.19 3.63
CA LEU A 46 -21.48 -8.50 4.07
C LEU A 46 -22.98 -8.74 3.80
N GLY A 47 -23.76 -7.68 3.60
CA GLY A 47 -25.22 -7.78 3.41
C GLY A 47 -25.99 -8.08 4.70
N GLY A 48 -27.33 -8.11 4.62
CA GLY A 48 -28.20 -8.17 5.80
C GLY A 48 -28.43 -9.56 6.40
N ASP A 49 -28.04 -10.63 5.70
CA ASP A 49 -28.28 -12.01 6.13
C ASP A 49 -27.14 -12.56 7.01
N VAL A 50 -26.06 -11.78 7.19
CA VAL A 50 -24.90 -12.15 7.98
C VAL A 50 -25.13 -11.80 9.47
N PRO A 51 -24.74 -12.66 10.43
CA PRO A 51 -24.99 -12.37 11.84
C PRO A 51 -24.22 -11.14 12.33
N GLN A 52 -24.83 -10.34 13.20
CA GLN A 52 -24.27 -9.07 13.70
C GLN A 52 -22.81 -9.18 14.21
N GLN A 53 -22.46 -10.26 14.89
CA GLN A 53 -21.09 -10.48 15.39
C GLN A 53 -20.03 -10.47 14.28
N TRP A 54 -20.38 -10.91 13.06
CA TRP A 54 -19.48 -10.91 11.90
C TRP A 54 -19.34 -9.51 11.31
N HIS A 55 -20.40 -8.71 11.32
CA HIS A 55 -20.30 -7.29 10.98
C HIS A 55 -19.39 -6.53 11.94
N GLU A 56 -19.50 -6.80 13.24
CA GLU A 56 -18.65 -6.17 14.26
C GLU A 56 -17.19 -6.58 14.12
N ALA A 57 -16.91 -7.87 13.91
CA ALA A 57 -15.56 -8.36 13.66
C ALA A 57 -14.94 -7.74 12.39
N PHE A 58 -15.69 -7.74 11.28
CA PHE A 58 -15.20 -7.16 10.02
C PHE A 58 -15.01 -5.64 10.12
N ALA A 59 -15.89 -4.92 10.82
CA ALA A 59 -15.70 -3.50 11.09
C ALA A 59 -14.44 -3.23 11.92
N ALA A 60 -14.13 -4.08 12.89
CA ALA A 60 -12.89 -4.00 13.67
C ALA A 60 -11.64 -4.22 12.79
N ASP A 61 -11.68 -5.18 11.86
CA ASP A 61 -10.60 -5.39 10.89
C ASP A 61 -10.42 -4.15 10.00
N LEU A 62 -11.51 -3.60 9.44
CA LEU A 62 -11.46 -2.38 8.64
C LEU A 62 -10.84 -1.20 9.41
N LEU A 63 -11.20 -1.03 10.69
CA LEU A 63 -10.61 -0.03 11.57
C LEU A 63 -9.11 -0.25 11.81
N TRP A 64 -8.69 -1.51 11.97
CA TRP A 64 -7.28 -1.84 12.10
C TRP A 64 -6.51 -1.35 10.87
N TYR A 65 -6.96 -1.72 9.66
CA TYR A 65 -6.28 -1.38 8.41
C TYR A 65 -6.32 0.12 8.13
N TRP A 66 -7.46 0.76 8.41
CA TRP A 66 -7.60 2.21 8.33
C TRP A 66 -6.62 2.91 9.26
N GLY A 67 -6.55 2.50 10.53
CA GLY A 67 -5.65 3.12 11.52
C GLY A 67 -4.17 2.93 11.16
N ALA A 68 -3.81 1.75 10.64
CA ALA A 68 -2.46 1.51 10.13
C ALA A 68 -2.11 2.42 8.95
N ALA A 69 -3.02 2.57 7.99
CA ALA A 69 -2.83 3.44 6.82
C ALA A 69 -2.71 4.93 7.23
N VAL A 70 -3.56 5.41 8.13
CA VAL A 70 -3.50 6.79 8.65
C VAL A 70 -2.20 7.06 9.39
N ARG A 71 -1.77 6.16 10.29
CA ARG A 71 -0.48 6.32 11.01
C ARG A 71 0.73 6.35 10.07
N GLN A 72 0.64 5.67 8.93
CA GLN A 72 1.69 5.66 7.91
C GLN A 72 1.64 6.87 6.97
N GLY A 73 0.66 7.77 7.10
CA GLY A 73 0.46 8.90 6.20
C GLY A 73 0.10 8.44 4.78
N ALA A 74 -0.68 7.37 4.65
CA ALA A 74 -1.08 6.86 3.34
C ALA A 74 -1.87 7.91 2.56
N LEU A 75 -1.55 8.05 1.28
CA LEU A 75 -2.26 8.87 0.30
C LEU A 75 -3.54 8.17 -0.18
N CYS A 76 -3.48 6.86 -0.33
CA CYS A 76 -4.64 6.00 -0.56
C CYS A 76 -4.44 4.63 0.08
N ALA A 77 -5.55 3.97 0.42
CA ALA A 77 -5.54 2.63 0.98
C ALA A 77 -6.80 1.86 0.56
N ALA A 78 -6.64 0.56 0.39
CA ALA A 78 -7.73 -0.35 0.10
C ALA A 78 -7.45 -1.72 0.72
N VAL A 79 -8.51 -2.48 1.00
CA VAL A 79 -8.39 -3.89 1.40
C VAL A 79 -9.03 -4.77 0.35
N LEU A 80 -8.39 -5.90 0.06
CA LEU A 80 -8.97 -6.97 -0.75
C LEU A 80 -9.75 -7.88 0.20
N ALA A 81 -11.06 -7.91 0.03
CA ALA A 81 -11.99 -8.74 0.77
C ALA A 81 -12.96 -9.38 -0.23
N PRO A 82 -12.78 -10.67 -0.59
CA PRO A 82 -13.74 -11.39 -1.40
C PRO A 82 -15.15 -11.31 -0.81
N GLN A 83 -16.16 -11.46 -1.66
CA GLN A 83 -17.55 -11.55 -1.22
C GLN A 83 -17.69 -12.65 -0.15
N ASP A 84 -18.33 -12.30 0.98
CA ASP A 84 -18.54 -13.18 2.15
C ASP A 84 -17.25 -13.69 2.84
N GLY A 85 -16.09 -13.09 2.55
CA GLY A 85 -14.80 -13.50 3.08
C GLY A 85 -14.12 -12.46 4.00
N PRO A 86 -13.09 -12.87 4.76
CA PRO A 86 -12.26 -11.93 5.51
C PRO A 86 -11.40 -11.07 4.58
N VAL A 87 -10.78 -10.03 5.14
CA VAL A 87 -9.70 -9.32 4.45
C VAL A 87 -8.53 -10.27 4.19
N VAL A 88 -8.13 -10.41 2.94
CA VAL A 88 -7.02 -11.30 2.53
C VAL A 88 -5.74 -10.53 2.21
N ALA A 89 -5.87 -9.26 1.84
CA ALA A 89 -4.73 -8.37 1.59
C ALA A 89 -5.08 -6.91 1.87
N SER A 90 -4.05 -6.11 2.12
CA SER A 90 -4.15 -4.66 2.28
C SER A 90 -3.17 -3.96 1.35
N TYR A 91 -3.64 -2.91 0.70
CA TYR A 91 -2.87 -2.09 -0.21
C TYR A 91 -2.79 -0.66 0.32
N THR A 92 -1.58 -0.09 0.34
CA THR A 92 -1.36 1.31 0.69
C THR A 92 -0.38 1.97 -0.28
N VAL A 93 -0.61 3.26 -0.54
CA VAL A 93 0.37 4.14 -1.18
C VAL A 93 0.69 5.26 -0.22
N ARG A 94 1.97 5.56 -0.01
CA ARG A 94 2.40 6.74 0.75
C ARG A 94 3.54 7.47 0.07
N GLU A 95 3.68 8.75 0.39
CA GLU A 95 4.86 9.53 0.04
C GLU A 95 6.00 9.22 1.01
N LEU A 96 7.22 9.10 0.47
CA LEU A 96 8.43 8.89 1.24
C LEU A 96 9.21 10.20 1.35
N THR A 97 9.59 10.54 2.57
CA THR A 97 10.51 11.65 2.82
C THR A 97 11.93 11.20 2.52
N VAL A 98 12.36 11.42 1.27
CA VAL A 98 13.73 11.08 0.82
C VAL A 98 14.48 12.35 0.44
N PRO A 99 15.75 12.51 0.90
CA PRO A 99 16.61 13.62 0.51
C PRO A 99 16.66 13.80 -1.00
N ALA A 100 16.79 15.04 -1.49
CA ALA A 100 16.70 15.32 -2.93
C ALA A 100 17.81 14.61 -3.71
N GLU A 101 19.00 14.52 -3.13
CA GLU A 101 20.17 13.78 -3.59
C GLU A 101 19.92 12.27 -3.70
N SER A 102 19.00 11.73 -2.90
CA SER A 102 18.65 10.31 -2.89
C SER A 102 17.49 9.97 -3.84
N ARG A 103 16.94 10.92 -4.60
CA ARG A 103 15.87 10.72 -5.60
C ARG A 103 16.39 10.23 -6.95
N THR A 104 17.27 9.25 -6.90
CA THR A 104 17.73 8.49 -8.06
C THR A 104 17.58 7.02 -7.74
N VAL A 105 17.35 6.17 -8.74
CA VAL A 105 17.17 4.72 -8.53
C VAL A 105 18.36 4.12 -7.77
N THR A 106 19.58 4.53 -8.13
CA THR A 106 20.82 4.07 -7.49
C THR A 106 20.89 4.49 -6.02
N ALA A 107 20.54 5.74 -5.69
CA ALA A 107 20.56 6.18 -4.31
C ALA A 107 19.40 5.57 -3.50
N PHE A 108 18.22 5.43 -4.08
CA PHE A 108 17.09 4.74 -3.46
C PHE A 108 17.41 3.29 -3.12
N ARG A 109 18.14 2.61 -4.01
CA ARG A 109 18.64 1.24 -3.80
C ARG A 109 19.60 1.19 -2.61
N ALA A 110 20.59 2.08 -2.58
CA ALA A 110 21.56 2.14 -1.48
C ALA A 110 20.90 2.45 -0.13
N GLU A 111 19.90 3.34 -0.11
CA GLU A 111 19.12 3.64 1.10
C GLU A 111 18.26 2.45 1.54
N ALA A 112 17.59 1.78 0.60
CA ALA A 112 16.78 0.59 0.89
C ALA A 112 17.62 -0.57 1.44
N GLU A 113 18.85 -0.72 0.96
CA GLU A 113 19.82 -1.69 1.46
C GLU A 113 20.35 -1.35 2.87
N CYS A 114 20.34 -0.07 3.27
CA CYS A 114 20.87 0.41 4.56
C CYS A 114 19.80 0.62 5.65
N ALA A 115 18.51 0.63 5.32
CA ALA A 115 17.43 1.01 6.24
C ALA A 115 17.22 -0.02 7.38
N PRO A 116 17.32 0.38 8.67
CA PRO A 116 17.12 -0.54 9.80
C PRO A 116 15.62 -0.77 10.12
N GLY A 117 15.17 -2.02 9.96
CA GLY A 117 13.91 -2.61 10.49
C GLY A 117 12.62 -2.38 9.68
N PRO A 118 11.55 -3.19 9.88
CA PRO A 118 11.53 -4.66 9.97
C PRO A 118 11.50 -5.25 8.55
N TYR A 119 12.66 -5.74 8.10
CA TYR A 119 12.84 -6.37 6.79
C TYR A 119 13.55 -7.69 7.05
N PHE A 120 12.84 -8.82 6.99
CA PHE A 120 13.52 -10.11 7.14
C PHE A 120 14.39 -10.38 5.90
N GLY A 121 15.70 -10.50 6.13
CA GLY A 121 16.62 -11.30 5.32
C GLY A 121 17.79 -10.55 4.69
N ASP A 122 19.01 -10.94 5.07
CA ASP A 122 20.18 -10.84 4.20
C ASP A 122 19.85 -11.56 2.87
N GLY A 123 19.60 -10.82 1.79
CA GLY A 123 19.33 -11.40 0.46
C GLY A 123 18.01 -11.01 -0.22
N GLN A 124 17.31 -9.97 0.22
CA GLN A 124 16.21 -9.42 -0.59
C GLN A 124 16.73 -8.86 -1.93
N VAL A 125 16.18 -9.37 -3.03
CA VAL A 125 16.54 -8.95 -4.39
C VAL A 125 15.69 -7.74 -4.79
N LEU A 126 16.26 -6.54 -4.62
CA LEU A 126 15.71 -5.31 -5.19
C LEU A 126 15.81 -5.37 -6.72
N THR A 127 14.66 -5.51 -7.38
CA THR A 127 14.57 -5.59 -8.84
C THR A 127 14.20 -4.23 -9.42
N GLU A 128 14.99 -3.73 -10.36
CA GLU A 128 14.63 -2.53 -11.11
C GLU A 128 13.52 -2.85 -12.11
N VAL A 129 12.48 -2.02 -12.11
CA VAL A 129 11.35 -2.10 -13.06
C VAL A 129 11.03 -0.69 -13.56
N GLU A 130 10.44 -0.59 -14.74
CA GLU A 130 9.93 0.67 -15.27
C GLU A 130 8.39 0.64 -15.20
N LEU A 131 7.81 1.59 -14.47
CA LEU A 131 6.36 1.77 -14.38
C LEU A 131 5.93 2.99 -15.20
N PRO A 132 4.65 3.12 -15.59
CA PRO A 132 4.17 4.29 -16.33
C PRO A 132 4.43 5.63 -15.64
N LEU A 133 4.48 5.64 -14.30
CA LEU A 133 4.77 6.85 -13.51
C LEU A 133 6.27 7.20 -13.47
N GLY A 134 7.15 6.21 -13.63
CA GLY A 134 8.59 6.36 -13.61
C GLY A 134 9.35 5.09 -13.22
N PRO A 135 10.68 5.16 -13.12
CA PRO A 135 11.48 4.03 -12.67
C PRO A 135 11.15 3.66 -11.22
N ALA A 136 11.24 2.37 -10.91
CA ALA A 136 10.94 1.86 -9.59
C ALA A 136 11.85 0.70 -9.15
N LEU A 137 11.91 0.49 -7.84
CA LEU A 137 12.48 -0.71 -7.23
C LEU A 137 11.35 -1.57 -6.68
N ARG A 138 11.31 -2.82 -7.11
CA ARG A 138 10.39 -3.84 -6.63
C ARG A 138 11.09 -4.74 -5.63
N VAL A 139 10.47 -4.97 -4.49
CA VAL A 139 10.99 -5.85 -3.44
C VAL A 139 9.91 -6.77 -2.91
N HIS A 140 10.30 -8.02 -2.65
CA HIS A 140 9.49 -8.97 -1.90
C HIS A 140 9.81 -8.84 -0.41
N ARG A 141 8.79 -8.59 0.40
CA ARG A 141 8.87 -8.35 1.84
C ARG A 141 8.24 -9.46 2.66
N GLN A 142 8.82 -9.62 3.84
CA GLN A 142 8.22 -10.30 4.96
C GLN A 142 8.30 -9.33 6.15
N GLU A 143 7.16 -8.98 6.73
CA GLU A 143 7.05 -8.03 7.84
C GLU A 143 6.32 -8.70 9.01
N PRO A 144 6.70 -8.45 10.28
CA PRO A 144 5.90 -8.88 11.42
C PRO A 144 4.61 -8.05 11.51
N THR A 145 3.48 -8.69 11.82
CA THR A 145 2.20 -8.02 12.08
C THR A 145 2.24 -7.12 13.31
N ASP A 146 3.14 -7.42 14.25
CA ASP A 146 3.44 -6.60 15.42
C ASP A 146 4.97 -6.56 15.61
N PRO A 147 5.62 -5.43 15.26
CA PRO A 147 7.07 -5.30 15.39
C PRO A 147 7.56 -5.19 16.85
N GLU A 148 6.67 -4.95 17.81
CA GLU A 148 7.00 -4.81 19.24
C GLU A 148 6.77 -6.12 20.02
N ALA A 149 6.14 -7.12 19.41
CA ALA A 149 5.86 -8.41 20.04
C ALA A 149 6.94 -9.46 19.76
N ASP A 150 7.36 -10.18 20.80
CA ASP A 150 8.28 -11.35 20.70
C ASP A 150 7.72 -12.50 19.84
N SER A 151 6.41 -12.49 19.59
CA SER A 151 5.71 -13.41 18.70
C SER A 151 4.69 -12.63 17.85
N GLY A 152 5.00 -12.45 16.58
CA GLY A 152 4.10 -11.87 15.58
C GLY A 152 3.88 -12.82 14.42
N THR A 153 2.71 -12.76 13.79
CA THR A 153 2.49 -13.40 12.49
C THR A 153 3.33 -12.66 11.45
N VAL A 154 3.94 -13.35 10.49
CA VAL A 154 4.63 -12.69 9.38
C VAL A 154 3.61 -12.46 8.26
N VAL A 155 3.49 -11.21 7.81
CA VAL A 155 2.83 -10.86 6.54
C VAL A 155 3.86 -10.90 5.42
N GLU A 156 3.45 -11.47 4.30
CA GLU A 156 4.19 -11.45 3.05
C GLU A 156 3.69 -10.27 2.21
N GLY A 157 4.53 -9.71 1.35
CA GLY A 157 4.11 -8.57 0.54
C GLY A 157 5.04 -8.20 -0.59
N ILE A 158 4.54 -7.40 -1.54
CA ILE A 158 5.37 -6.70 -2.52
C ILE A 158 5.31 -5.20 -2.22
N ALA A 159 6.46 -4.54 -2.26
CA ALA A 159 6.55 -3.08 -2.29
C ALA A 159 7.22 -2.61 -3.57
N HIS A 160 6.66 -1.54 -4.15
CA HIS A 160 7.21 -0.78 -5.25
C HIS A 160 7.60 0.61 -4.75
N TYR A 161 8.90 0.92 -4.83
CA TYR A 161 9.44 2.25 -4.60
C TYR A 161 9.51 3.00 -5.91
N VAL A 162 8.61 3.94 -6.11
CA VAL A 162 8.44 4.63 -7.40
C VAL A 162 9.05 6.02 -7.30
N LEU A 163 9.82 6.39 -8.32
CA LEU A 163 10.33 7.76 -8.52
C LEU A 163 9.60 8.39 -9.71
N PRO A 164 8.54 9.18 -9.47
CA PRO A 164 7.79 9.79 -10.56
C PRO A 164 8.67 10.71 -11.41
N ARG A 165 8.61 10.56 -12.74
CA ARG A 165 9.46 11.34 -13.66
C ARG A 165 9.15 12.84 -13.66
N ARG A 166 7.89 13.20 -13.38
CA ARG A 166 7.38 14.59 -13.47
C ARG A 166 7.31 15.31 -12.12
N TYR A 167 7.37 14.56 -11.02
CA TYR A 167 7.11 15.07 -9.69
C TYR A 167 8.32 14.80 -8.80
N PRO A 168 8.85 15.81 -8.09
CA PRO A 168 10.03 15.65 -7.23
C PRO A 168 9.63 14.98 -5.90
N THR A 169 9.16 13.73 -5.98
CA THR A 169 8.69 12.93 -4.85
C THR A 169 9.18 11.49 -5.01
N ALA A 170 8.95 10.68 -4.00
CA ALA A 170 9.12 9.24 -4.04
C ALA A 170 7.94 8.57 -3.34
N LEU A 171 7.46 7.46 -3.89
CA LEU A 171 6.29 6.77 -3.38
C LEU A 171 6.65 5.34 -2.96
N GLU A 172 6.02 4.85 -1.90
CA GLU A 172 5.94 3.43 -1.60
C GLU A 172 4.53 2.94 -1.89
N CYS A 173 4.40 1.97 -2.79
CA CYS A 173 3.15 1.28 -3.10
C CYS A 173 3.29 -0.16 -2.63
N ARG A 174 2.48 -0.56 -1.64
CA ARG A 174 2.70 -1.80 -0.91
C ARG A 174 1.42 -2.62 -0.85
N LEU A 175 1.52 -3.89 -1.22
CA LEU A 175 0.49 -4.89 -1.00
C LEU A 175 1.01 -5.91 0.01
N LEU A 176 0.29 -6.09 1.12
CA LEU A 176 0.59 -7.07 2.17
C LEU A 176 -0.54 -8.09 2.31
N TRP A 177 -0.20 -9.34 2.58
CA TRP A 177 -1.16 -10.41 2.80
C TRP A 177 -0.68 -11.41 3.86
N THR A 178 -1.64 -12.09 4.49
CA THR A 178 -1.40 -13.16 5.47
C THR A 178 -1.66 -14.56 4.88
N SER A 179 -2.28 -14.65 3.70
CA SER A 179 -2.69 -15.92 3.10
C SER A 179 -1.55 -16.57 2.29
N LEU A 180 -0.89 -17.55 2.90
CA LEU A 180 0.24 -18.29 2.31
C LEU A 180 -0.09 -19.01 0.98
N GLY A 181 -1.38 -19.24 0.68
CA GLY A 181 -1.82 -19.94 -0.53
C GLY A 181 -2.02 -19.05 -1.75
N LEU A 182 -2.00 -17.71 -1.58
CA LEU A 182 -2.35 -16.76 -2.65
C LEU A 182 -1.15 -15.94 -3.16
N GLY A 183 0.05 -16.16 -2.63
CA GLY A 183 1.23 -15.32 -2.89
C GLY A 183 1.51 -15.09 -4.37
N ALA A 184 1.50 -16.14 -5.21
CA ALA A 184 1.80 -15.98 -6.64
C ALA A 184 0.77 -15.11 -7.40
N GLU A 185 -0.50 -15.16 -7.02
CA GLU A 185 -1.53 -14.31 -7.63
C GLU A 185 -1.49 -12.89 -7.05
N LEU A 186 -1.28 -12.76 -5.74
CA LEU A 186 -1.17 -11.45 -5.08
C LEU A 186 0.07 -10.68 -5.52
N VAL A 187 1.14 -11.38 -5.88
CA VAL A 187 2.31 -10.79 -6.54
C VAL A 187 1.92 -10.10 -7.85
N LYS A 188 1.15 -10.78 -8.71
CA LYS A 188 0.69 -10.18 -9.98
C LYS A 188 -0.23 -8.98 -9.72
N VAL A 189 -1.12 -9.09 -8.74
CA VAL A 189 -2.00 -8.00 -8.32
C VAL A 189 -1.19 -6.79 -7.84
N ALA A 190 -0.11 -7.00 -7.07
CA ALA A 190 0.77 -5.91 -6.64
C ALA A 190 1.44 -5.20 -7.83
N ASP A 191 1.87 -5.98 -8.84
CA ASP A 191 2.47 -5.46 -10.06
C ASP A 191 1.43 -4.67 -10.89
N GLU A 192 0.20 -5.18 -11.03
CA GLU A 192 -0.92 -4.48 -11.70
C GLU A 192 -1.31 -3.16 -11.00
N LEU A 193 -1.38 -3.18 -9.67
CA LEU A 193 -1.67 -1.98 -8.87
C LEU A 193 -0.61 -0.91 -9.08
N ALA A 194 0.68 -1.29 -9.03
CA ALA A 194 1.79 -0.38 -9.26
C ALA A 194 1.81 0.18 -10.70
N ASP A 195 1.51 -0.65 -11.71
CA ASP A 195 1.39 -0.21 -13.11
C ASP A 195 0.26 0.81 -13.31
N SER A 196 -0.84 0.67 -12.56
CA SER A 196 -2.00 1.55 -12.66
C SER A 196 -1.87 2.87 -11.89
N LEU A 197 -0.81 3.05 -11.11
CA LEU A 197 -0.62 4.21 -10.24
C LEU A 197 -0.50 5.53 -11.02
N ARG A 198 -1.27 6.54 -10.63
CA ARG A 198 -1.25 7.88 -11.24
C ARG A 198 -1.21 8.97 -10.17
N LEU A 199 -0.45 10.03 -10.45
CA LEU A 199 -0.52 11.30 -9.74
C LEU A 199 -1.25 12.32 -10.61
N VAL A 200 -2.26 13.00 -10.06
CA VAL A 200 -3.11 13.98 -10.76
C VAL A 200 -3.24 15.28 -9.97
#